data_AF-A0A7Y5EJJ6-F1
#
_entry.id   AF-A0A7Y5EJJ6-F1
#
_cell.length_a   1.000
_cell.length_b   1.000
_cell.length_c   1.000
_cell.angle_alpha   90.00
_cell.angle_beta   90.00
_cell.angle_gamma   90.00
#
_symmetry.space_group_name_H-M   'P 1'
#
loop_
_entity.id
_entity.type
_entity.pdbx_description
1 polymer ?
#
loop_
_entity_poly.entity_id
_entity_poly.type
_entity_poly.pdbx_seq_one_letter_code
_entity_poly.pdbx_strand_id
1 'polypeptide(L)'
;MFKKAAVLLTGLVVSASISAHTLWLVPSHYVLSKQDSWVSVDASAANMTFVPDKGIGLQSLKLYLPDGKVQDVSSVHQGKRKSMADVQLAGDGTYRLEMANPLRFFTSYELNGERKRLMANKQERTAQLPKGATKVETTQMRSRNFAYITVNSPTDTVVKLQGEGLEISSNVHPADVVAEENLQLVFNLDGKPQAGVKGVLSYEGELYRNDAGRIEFETNADGRFSFTPATAGRYLIEASYSADSNSALADKVRESVTYTFEVALP
;
A
#
# COMPACT_ATOMS: atom_id res chain seq x y z
N MET A 1 -41.58 29.71 35.71
CA MET A 1 -41.52 29.53 34.25
C MET A 1 -40.10 29.09 33.88
N PHE A 2 -39.90 27.79 33.69
CA PHE A 2 -38.59 27.19 33.40
C PHE A 2 -38.21 27.46 31.94
N LYS A 3 -37.09 28.17 31.72
CA LYS A 3 -36.51 28.36 30.38
C LYS A 3 -35.76 27.08 29.98
N LYS A 4 -36.23 26.44 28.92
CA LYS A 4 -35.68 25.20 28.36
C LYS A 4 -34.28 25.46 27.80
N ALA A 5 -33.27 24.76 28.31
CA ALA A 5 -31.95 24.68 27.71
C ALA A 5 -32.00 23.72 26.51
N ALA A 6 -31.63 24.22 25.33
CA ALA A 6 -31.43 23.40 24.14
C ALA A 6 -30.00 22.83 24.19
N VAL A 7 -29.88 21.54 24.49
CA VAL A 7 -28.61 20.80 24.36
C VAL A 7 -28.44 20.47 22.88
N LEU A 8 -27.44 21.08 22.25
CA LEU A 8 -26.99 20.72 20.91
C LEU A 8 -26.22 19.39 21.02
N LEU A 9 -26.81 18.31 20.51
CA LEU A 9 -26.14 17.02 20.38
C LEU A 9 -25.15 17.12 19.20
N THR A 10 -23.87 17.32 19.49
CA THR A 10 -22.78 17.19 18.50
C THR A 10 -22.70 15.73 18.05
N GLY A 11 -23.01 15.48 16.78
CA GLY A 11 -22.91 14.15 16.19
C GLY A 11 -21.47 13.64 16.20
N LEU A 12 -21.26 12.48 16.82
CA LEU A 12 -20.01 11.73 16.63
C LEU A 12 -19.91 11.33 15.16
N VAL A 13 -18.96 11.94 14.45
CA VAL A 13 -18.45 11.38 13.20
C VAL A 13 -17.71 10.10 13.62
N VAL A 14 -18.31 8.95 13.33
CA VAL A 14 -17.64 7.65 13.48
C VAL A 14 -16.52 7.63 12.46
N SER A 15 -15.28 7.90 12.91
CA SER A 15 -14.08 7.67 12.10
C SER A 15 -14.08 6.19 11.73
N ALA A 16 -14.42 5.89 10.47
CA ALA A 16 -14.32 4.54 9.94
C ALA A 16 -12.85 4.10 10.10
N SER A 17 -12.62 3.05 10.87
CA SER A 17 -11.28 2.53 11.13
C SER A 17 -10.60 2.20 9.80
N ILE A 18 -9.69 3.08 9.36
CA ILE A 18 -8.72 2.78 8.32
C ILE A 18 -7.92 1.57 8.84
N SER A 19 -7.75 0.58 7.96
CA SER A 19 -7.15 -0.74 8.15
C SER A 19 -6.31 -0.90 9.43
N ALA A 20 -6.69 -1.83 10.33
CA ALA A 20 -5.93 -2.09 11.54
C ALA A 20 -4.54 -2.72 11.29
N HIS A 21 -4.26 -3.26 10.09
CA HIS A 21 -2.98 -3.91 9.80
C HIS A 21 -2.42 -3.49 8.44
N THR A 22 -1.50 -2.53 8.45
CA THR A 22 -0.70 -2.15 7.29
C THR A 22 0.33 -3.25 7.02
N LEU A 23 0.38 -3.73 5.77
CA LEU A 23 1.44 -4.64 5.32
C LEU A 23 2.58 -3.80 4.76
N TRP A 24 3.78 -3.95 5.31
CA TRP A 24 4.95 -3.23 4.83
C TRP A 24 6.09 -4.16 4.45
N LEU A 25 6.89 -3.71 3.49
CA LEU A 25 8.22 -4.23 3.14
C LEU A 25 9.20 -3.11 3.42
N VAL A 26 10.29 -3.36 4.14
CA VAL A 26 11.29 -2.33 4.47
C VAL A 26 12.68 -2.89 4.18
N PRO A 27 13.35 -2.43 3.12
CA PRO A 27 14.75 -2.78 2.92
C PRO A 27 15.62 -2.13 4.01
N SER A 28 16.79 -2.73 4.28
CA SER A 28 17.76 -2.16 5.22
C SER A 28 18.40 -0.87 4.71
N HIS A 29 18.43 -0.68 3.38
CA HIS A 29 18.96 0.50 2.71
C HIS A 29 18.08 0.83 1.50
N TYR A 30 17.83 2.11 1.25
CA TYR A 30 17.15 2.58 0.04
C TYR A 30 18.14 3.14 -0.99
N VAL A 31 19.31 3.61 -0.55
CA VAL A 31 20.39 4.07 -1.42
C VAL A 31 21.72 3.42 -1.00
N LEU A 32 22.48 2.95 -1.98
CA LEU A 32 23.78 2.30 -1.80
C LEU A 32 24.79 2.80 -2.83
N SER A 33 26.06 2.88 -2.45
CA SER A 33 27.16 3.27 -3.37
C SER A 33 28.07 2.10 -3.74
N LYS A 34 27.69 0.87 -3.39
CA LYS A 34 28.48 -0.34 -3.62
C LYS A 34 27.65 -1.38 -4.38
N GLN A 35 28.16 -1.79 -5.53
CA GLN A 35 27.63 -2.92 -6.30
C GLN A 35 27.84 -4.25 -5.56
N ASP A 36 27.07 -5.26 -5.96
CA ASP A 36 27.13 -6.61 -5.40
C ASP A 36 26.89 -6.64 -3.88
N SER A 37 26.01 -5.73 -3.44
CA SER A 37 25.64 -5.61 -2.04
C SER A 37 24.43 -6.48 -1.72
N TRP A 38 24.45 -7.08 -0.53
CA TRP A 38 23.28 -7.72 0.04
C TRP A 38 22.49 -6.72 0.87
N VAL A 39 21.17 -6.70 0.70
CA VAL A 39 20.26 -6.00 1.59
C VAL A 39 19.24 -6.98 2.17
N SER A 40 18.92 -6.78 3.43
CA SER A 40 17.80 -7.46 4.07
C SER A 40 16.52 -6.69 3.81
N VAL A 41 15.41 -7.41 3.74
CA VAL A 41 14.06 -6.87 3.57
C VAL A 41 13.22 -7.41 4.71
N ASP A 42 12.83 -6.53 5.62
CA ASP A 42 11.89 -6.86 6.67
C ASP A 42 10.45 -6.72 6.18
N ALA A 43 9.56 -7.56 6.68
CA ALA A 43 8.14 -7.48 6.36
C ALA A 43 7.24 -7.85 7.54
N SER A 44 6.14 -7.13 7.71
CA SER A 44 5.15 -7.41 8.74
C SER A 44 3.78 -6.86 8.34
N ALA A 45 2.73 -7.45 8.91
CA ALA A 45 1.44 -6.79 9.07
C ALA A 45 1.42 -6.17 10.47
N ALA A 46 1.22 -4.85 10.56
CA ALA A 46 1.42 -4.08 11.79
C ALA A 46 0.34 -3.03 12.03
N ASN A 47 0.04 -2.76 13.30
CA ASN A 47 -0.83 -1.64 13.69
C ASN A 47 -0.08 -0.31 13.71
N MET A 48 1.21 -0.31 14.09
CA MET A 48 2.06 0.88 14.15
C MET A 48 3.15 0.81 13.07
N THR A 49 3.52 1.98 12.54
CA THR A 49 4.50 2.10 11.47
C THR A 49 5.84 1.51 11.88
N PHE A 50 6.26 0.48 11.13
CA PHE A 50 7.51 -0.26 11.33
C PHE A 50 7.67 -0.95 12.69
N VAL A 51 6.58 -1.14 13.45
CA VAL A 51 6.57 -1.97 14.66
C VAL A 51 6.02 -3.35 14.29
N PRO A 52 6.83 -4.41 14.24
CA PRO A 52 6.36 -5.69 13.72
C PRO A 52 5.36 -6.37 14.66
N ASP A 53 4.16 -6.70 14.17
CA ASP A 53 3.15 -7.45 14.93
C ASP A 53 3.00 -8.89 14.43
N LYS A 54 2.96 -9.10 13.10
CA LYS A 54 2.75 -10.42 12.49
C LYS A 54 3.64 -10.64 11.27
N GLY A 55 4.43 -11.72 11.29
CA GLY A 55 5.18 -12.16 10.12
C GLY A 55 4.26 -12.64 9.01
N ILE A 56 4.46 -12.12 7.80
CA ILE A 56 3.66 -12.43 6.61
C ILE A 56 4.40 -13.40 5.68
N GLY A 57 3.67 -14.14 4.85
CA GLY A 57 4.29 -14.96 3.81
C GLY A 57 4.94 -14.08 2.74
N LEU A 58 6.13 -14.46 2.28
CA LEU A 58 6.90 -13.74 1.26
C LEU A 58 7.01 -14.51 -0.07
N GLN A 59 6.12 -15.48 -0.31
CA GLN A 59 6.17 -16.33 -1.50
C GLN A 59 5.95 -15.54 -2.81
N SER A 60 5.26 -14.41 -2.75
CA SER A 60 5.04 -13.50 -3.88
C SER A 60 6.01 -12.33 -3.94
N LEU A 61 7.04 -12.30 -3.07
CA LEU A 61 8.08 -11.27 -3.13
C LEU A 61 8.95 -11.48 -4.37
N LYS A 62 9.08 -10.44 -5.18
CA LYS A 62 9.93 -10.38 -6.37
C LYS A 62 10.88 -9.20 -6.29
N LEU A 63 12.02 -9.34 -6.93
CA LEU A 63 12.96 -8.26 -7.20
C LEU A 63 12.94 -7.94 -8.69
N TYR A 64 12.59 -6.72 -9.05
CA TYR A 64 12.72 -6.22 -10.41
C TYR A 64 14.06 -5.51 -10.53
N LEU A 65 14.84 -5.89 -11.53
CA LEU A 65 16.20 -5.40 -11.77
C LEU A 65 16.16 -4.08 -12.56
N PRO A 66 17.26 -3.31 -12.58
CA PRO A 66 17.36 -2.04 -13.31
C PRO A 66 17.05 -2.13 -14.82
N ASP A 67 17.22 -3.30 -15.42
CA ASP A 67 16.92 -3.59 -16.83
C ASP A 67 15.47 -4.09 -17.05
N GLY A 68 14.67 -4.18 -15.98
CA GLY A 68 13.28 -4.64 -15.99
C GLY A 68 13.10 -6.16 -15.86
N LYS A 69 14.18 -6.95 -15.81
CA LYS A 69 14.06 -8.40 -15.54
C LYS A 69 13.53 -8.64 -14.13
N VAL A 70 12.85 -9.77 -13.96
CA VAL A 70 12.30 -10.20 -12.67
C VAL A 70 13.13 -11.33 -12.11
N GLN A 71 13.48 -11.24 -10.83
CA GLN A 71 14.19 -12.25 -10.08
C GLN A 71 13.34 -12.72 -8.89
N ASP A 72 13.33 -14.04 -8.69
CA ASP A 72 12.72 -14.66 -7.52
C ASP A 72 13.58 -14.43 -6.27
N VAL A 73 12.92 -14.16 -5.15
CA VAL A 73 13.58 -14.03 -3.84
C VAL A 73 13.40 -15.33 -3.07
N SER A 74 14.46 -16.13 -2.98
CA SER A 74 14.43 -17.46 -2.36
C SER A 74 14.96 -17.48 -0.92
N SER A 75 15.85 -16.56 -0.54
CA SER A 75 16.39 -16.46 0.81
C SER A 75 15.37 -15.78 1.72
N VAL A 76 14.33 -16.51 2.11
CA VAL A 76 13.20 -16.01 2.90
C VAL A 76 13.02 -16.76 4.21
N HIS A 77 12.64 -16.04 5.27
CA HIS A 77 12.30 -16.59 6.57
C HIS A 77 11.03 -15.92 7.13
N GLN A 78 9.99 -16.72 7.40
CA GLN A 78 8.77 -16.24 8.04
C GLN A 78 8.80 -16.49 9.55
N GLY A 79 9.07 -15.44 10.33
CA GLY A 79 8.96 -15.45 11.79
C GLY A 79 7.52 -15.24 12.28
N LYS A 80 7.35 -15.21 13.62
CA LYS A 80 6.03 -14.98 14.23
C LYS A 80 5.58 -13.51 14.15
N ARG A 81 6.47 -12.56 14.42
CA ARG A 81 6.19 -11.10 14.41
C ARG A 81 6.65 -10.39 13.14
N LYS A 82 7.68 -10.92 12.50
CA LYS A 82 8.34 -10.31 11.34
C LYS A 82 8.84 -11.42 10.42
N SER A 83 8.79 -11.18 9.12
CA SER A 83 9.45 -11.99 8.12
C SER A 83 10.64 -11.23 7.56
N MET A 84 11.63 -11.95 7.06
CA MET A 84 12.84 -11.37 6.48
C MET A 84 13.14 -12.06 5.16
N ALA A 85 13.70 -11.31 4.23
CA ALA A 85 14.35 -11.85 3.04
C ALA A 85 15.72 -11.20 2.83
N ASP A 86 16.62 -11.88 2.12
CA ASP A 86 17.88 -11.31 1.65
C ASP A 86 17.86 -11.24 0.12
N VAL A 87 18.24 -10.09 -0.43
CA VAL A 87 18.40 -9.90 -1.88
C VAL A 87 19.77 -9.32 -2.19
N GLN A 88 20.34 -9.76 -3.31
CA GLN A 88 21.61 -9.29 -3.83
C GLN A 88 21.36 -8.28 -4.95
N LEU A 89 22.02 -7.13 -4.87
CA LEU A 89 21.93 -6.05 -5.84
C LEU A 89 23.20 -6.04 -6.68
N ALA A 90 23.17 -6.81 -7.77
CA ALA A 90 24.37 -7.16 -8.53
C ALA A 90 25.03 -6.01 -9.31
N GLY A 91 24.33 -4.89 -9.56
CA GLY A 91 24.83 -3.82 -10.41
C GLY A 91 24.19 -2.47 -10.12
N ASP A 92 24.52 -1.49 -10.95
CA ASP A 92 24.01 -0.11 -10.83
C ASP A 92 22.56 0.00 -11.30
N GLY A 93 21.85 0.96 -10.73
CA GLY A 93 20.49 1.28 -11.11
C GLY A 93 19.49 1.12 -9.97
N THR A 94 18.22 1.29 -10.35
CA THR A 94 17.12 1.21 -9.42
C THR A 94 16.43 -0.13 -9.53
N TYR A 95 16.26 -0.76 -8.38
CA TYR A 95 15.57 -2.02 -8.17
C TYR A 95 14.21 -1.75 -7.55
N ARG A 96 13.23 -2.59 -7.84
CA ARG A 96 11.93 -2.58 -7.16
C ARG A 96 11.74 -3.89 -6.41
N LEU A 97 11.58 -3.81 -5.10
CA LEU A 97 11.06 -4.89 -4.29
C LEU A 97 9.54 -4.82 -4.32
N GLU A 98 8.87 -5.89 -4.70
CA GLU A 98 7.42 -5.90 -4.74
C GLU A 98 6.85 -7.23 -4.27
N MET A 99 5.82 -7.13 -3.44
CA MET A 99 4.90 -8.19 -3.12
C MET A 99 3.51 -7.81 -3.67
N ALA A 100 3.19 -8.37 -4.84
CA ALA A 100 1.89 -8.24 -5.48
C ALA A 100 1.11 -9.54 -5.34
N ASN A 101 -0.12 -9.45 -4.82
CA ASN A 101 -1.02 -10.58 -4.81
C ASN A 101 -1.75 -10.67 -6.15
N PRO A 102 -2.04 -11.87 -6.69
CA PRO A 102 -2.99 -12.02 -7.78
C PRO A 102 -4.32 -11.33 -7.46
N LEU A 103 -5.08 -10.98 -8.50
CA LEU A 103 -6.44 -10.48 -8.33
C LEU A 103 -7.24 -11.45 -7.45
N ARG A 104 -7.87 -10.89 -6.40
CA ARG A 104 -8.75 -11.65 -5.51
C ARG A 104 -10.19 -11.21 -5.70
N PHE A 105 -11.12 -12.15 -5.61
CA PHE A 105 -12.54 -11.87 -5.72
C PHE A 105 -13.25 -12.33 -4.45
N PHE A 106 -13.94 -11.40 -3.81
CA PHE A 106 -14.75 -11.69 -2.64
C PHE A 106 -16.20 -11.39 -2.95
N THR A 107 -17.03 -12.42 -2.87
CA THR A 107 -18.48 -12.26 -2.96
C THR A 107 -19.05 -12.23 -1.55
N SER A 108 -19.66 -11.11 -1.16
CA SER A 108 -20.48 -11.02 0.05
C SER A 108 -21.96 -11.17 -0.28
N TYR A 109 -22.72 -11.79 0.62
CA TYR A 109 -24.16 -12.00 0.48
C TYR A 109 -24.81 -12.08 1.86
N GLU A 110 -26.13 -11.91 1.92
CA GLU A 110 -26.92 -12.16 3.13
C GLU A 110 -27.69 -13.48 3.01
N LEU A 111 -27.70 -14.27 4.09
CA LEU A 111 -28.49 -15.47 4.22
C LEU A 111 -29.09 -15.52 5.62
N ASN A 112 -30.42 -15.61 5.72
CA ASN A 112 -31.16 -15.57 6.98
C ASN A 112 -30.83 -14.34 7.86
N GLY A 113 -30.59 -13.19 7.23
CA GLY A 113 -30.22 -11.95 7.93
C GLY A 113 -28.74 -11.84 8.31
N GLU A 114 -27.92 -12.87 8.08
CA GLU A 114 -26.49 -12.85 8.37
C GLU A 114 -25.66 -12.56 7.11
N ARG A 115 -24.70 -11.65 7.23
CA ARG A 115 -23.72 -11.40 6.16
C ARG A 115 -22.68 -12.51 6.12
N LYS A 116 -22.55 -13.16 4.96
CA LYS A 116 -21.60 -14.23 4.67
C LYS A 116 -20.73 -13.86 3.47
N ARG A 117 -19.68 -14.65 3.25
CA ARG A 117 -18.69 -14.41 2.19
C ARG A 117 -18.20 -15.72 1.59
N LEU A 118 -17.90 -15.69 0.30
CA LEU A 118 -17.17 -16.75 -0.41
C LEU A 118 -16.12 -16.14 -1.36
N MET A 119 -15.12 -16.95 -1.71
CA MET A 119 -14.02 -16.56 -2.62
C MET A 119 -14.39 -16.94 -4.05
N ALA A 120 -15.13 -16.07 -4.74
CA ALA A 120 -15.50 -16.28 -6.13
C ALA A 120 -15.81 -14.95 -6.81
N ASN A 121 -15.59 -14.89 -8.12
CA ASN A 121 -16.00 -13.78 -8.97
C ASN A 121 -17.51 -13.86 -9.34
N LYS A 122 -18.04 -12.86 -10.07
CA LYS A 122 -19.45 -12.81 -10.50
C LYS A 122 -19.90 -14.00 -11.33
N GLN A 123 -19.01 -14.58 -12.14
CA GLN A 123 -19.34 -15.70 -13.01
C GLN A 123 -19.40 -17.00 -12.19
N GLU A 124 -18.42 -17.20 -11.31
CA GLU A 124 -18.29 -18.39 -10.46
C GLU A 124 -19.28 -18.43 -9.30
N ARG A 125 -19.64 -17.27 -8.73
CA ARG A 125 -20.47 -17.22 -7.50
C ARG A 125 -21.85 -17.83 -7.69
N THR A 126 -22.40 -17.78 -8.90
CA THR A 126 -23.76 -18.26 -9.19
C THR A 126 -23.95 -19.74 -8.84
N ALA A 127 -22.91 -20.56 -9.07
CA ALA A 127 -22.94 -21.99 -8.75
C ALA A 127 -22.71 -22.28 -7.25
N GLN A 128 -22.14 -21.34 -6.49
CA GLN A 128 -21.74 -21.52 -5.09
C GLN A 128 -22.70 -20.87 -4.09
N LEU A 129 -23.56 -19.95 -4.55
CA LEU A 129 -24.47 -19.24 -3.69
C LEU A 129 -25.54 -20.20 -3.14
N PRO A 130 -25.76 -20.22 -1.81
CA PRO A 130 -26.82 -21.02 -1.23
C PRO A 130 -28.20 -20.46 -1.62
N LYS A 131 -29.21 -21.34 -1.68
CA LYS A 131 -30.60 -20.93 -1.95
C LYS A 131 -31.06 -19.91 -0.90
N GLY A 132 -31.69 -18.84 -1.35
CA GLY A 132 -32.15 -17.75 -0.48
C GLY A 132 -31.08 -16.70 -0.17
N ALA A 133 -29.88 -16.78 -0.77
CA ALA A 133 -28.92 -15.69 -0.70
C ALA A 133 -29.45 -14.41 -1.36
N THR A 134 -29.27 -13.28 -0.70
CA THR A 134 -29.67 -11.95 -1.18
C THR A 134 -28.52 -10.96 -1.01
N LYS A 135 -28.68 -9.71 -1.51
CA LYS A 135 -27.67 -8.64 -1.46
C LYS A 135 -26.27 -9.11 -1.87
N VAL A 136 -26.21 -9.81 -3.00
CA VAL A 136 -24.99 -10.42 -3.51
C VAL A 136 -24.14 -9.35 -4.19
N GLU A 137 -22.92 -9.15 -3.71
CA GLU A 137 -21.96 -8.18 -4.23
C GLU A 137 -20.57 -8.80 -4.31
N THR A 138 -19.91 -8.70 -5.48
CA THR A 138 -18.54 -9.16 -5.67
C THR A 138 -17.59 -7.98 -5.75
N THR A 139 -16.58 -7.95 -4.90
CA THR A 139 -15.46 -7.01 -4.98
C THR A 139 -14.23 -7.69 -5.55
N GLN A 140 -13.68 -7.14 -6.64
CA GLN A 140 -12.32 -7.42 -7.09
C GLN A 140 -11.34 -6.63 -6.23
N MET A 141 -10.29 -7.28 -5.77
CA MET A 141 -9.27 -6.69 -4.91
C MET A 141 -7.88 -6.92 -5.49
N ARG A 142 -7.10 -5.85 -5.60
CA ARG A 142 -5.67 -5.90 -5.87
C ARG A 142 -4.93 -5.13 -4.78
N SER A 143 -3.79 -5.67 -4.38
CA SER A 143 -2.92 -5.07 -3.37
C SER A 143 -1.46 -5.22 -3.78
N ARG A 144 -0.70 -4.13 -3.81
CA ARG A 144 0.75 -4.15 -4.00
C ARG A 144 1.45 -3.53 -2.80
N ASN A 145 2.54 -4.14 -2.35
CA ASN A 145 3.42 -3.58 -1.35
C ASN A 145 4.80 -3.51 -1.98
N PHE A 146 5.42 -2.34 -2.00
CA PHE A 146 6.69 -2.18 -2.70
C PHE A 146 7.61 -1.15 -2.05
N ALA A 147 8.88 -1.25 -2.41
CA ALA A 147 9.95 -0.30 -2.08
C ALA A 147 10.90 -0.23 -3.27
N TYR A 148 11.62 0.87 -3.39
CA TYR A 148 12.71 1.00 -4.36
C TYR A 148 14.05 1.02 -3.64
N ILE A 149 15.07 0.44 -4.27
CA ILE A 149 16.46 0.53 -3.80
C ILE A 149 17.31 0.99 -4.97
N THR A 150 18.16 1.98 -4.78
CA THR A 150 19.05 2.48 -5.83
C THR A 150 20.50 2.24 -5.48
N VAL A 151 21.25 1.65 -6.42
CA VAL A 151 22.69 1.45 -6.32
C VAL A 151 23.36 2.40 -7.31
N ASN A 152 24.22 3.29 -6.81
CA ASN A 152 24.93 4.29 -7.61
C ASN A 152 23.97 5.17 -8.45
N SER A 153 24.03 5.06 -9.79
CA SER A 153 23.23 5.91 -10.69
C SER A 153 21.81 5.38 -10.83
N PRO A 154 20.76 6.19 -10.64
CA PRO A 154 19.35 5.75 -10.75
C PRO A 154 18.96 5.36 -12.18
N THR A 155 17.96 4.48 -12.30
CA THR A 155 17.33 4.12 -13.58
C THR A 155 15.80 4.16 -13.48
N ASP A 156 15.12 4.63 -14.53
CA ASP A 156 13.66 4.79 -14.49
C ASP A 156 12.87 3.53 -14.85
N THR A 157 13.54 2.47 -15.33
CA THR A 157 12.88 1.29 -15.92
C THR A 157 11.79 0.71 -15.01
N VAL A 158 12.09 0.53 -13.73
CA VAL A 158 11.18 -0.07 -12.74
C VAL A 158 10.28 0.92 -12.03
N VAL A 159 10.50 2.22 -12.24
CA VAL A 159 9.75 3.33 -11.63
C VAL A 159 8.60 3.79 -12.53
N LYS A 160 8.68 3.48 -13.83
CA LYS A 160 7.62 3.74 -14.80
C LYS A 160 6.34 2.99 -14.47
N LEU A 161 5.21 3.67 -14.66
CA LEU A 161 3.87 3.10 -14.55
C LEU A 161 3.69 1.96 -15.56
N GLN A 162 3.07 0.88 -15.12
CA GLN A 162 2.72 -0.29 -15.93
C GLN A 162 1.30 -0.20 -16.50
N GLY A 163 0.49 0.75 -16.02
CA GLY A 163 -0.87 0.98 -16.48
C GLY A 163 -1.88 -0.02 -15.92
N GLU A 164 -1.61 -0.60 -14.76
CA GLU A 164 -2.41 -1.70 -14.21
C GLU A 164 -2.81 -1.41 -12.77
N GLY A 165 -4.08 -1.12 -12.50
CA GLY A 165 -4.61 -0.85 -11.15
C GLY A 165 -4.05 0.43 -10.55
N LEU A 166 -4.00 0.50 -9.22
CA LEU A 166 -3.46 1.65 -8.51
C LEU A 166 -1.92 1.62 -8.49
N GLU A 167 -1.32 2.71 -8.93
CA GLU A 167 0.12 2.93 -9.05
C GLU A 167 0.50 4.33 -8.58
N ILE A 168 1.76 4.56 -8.23
CA ILE A 168 2.26 5.84 -7.74
C ILE A 168 3.41 6.31 -8.65
N SER A 169 3.35 7.56 -9.09
CA SER A 169 4.50 8.28 -9.66
C SER A 169 4.81 9.53 -8.83
N SER A 170 6.00 10.11 -9.01
CA SER A 170 6.50 11.24 -8.22
C SER A 170 7.18 12.30 -9.08
N ASN A 171 7.34 13.52 -8.54
CA ASN A 171 8.09 14.59 -9.20
C ASN A 171 9.62 14.41 -9.14
N VAL A 172 10.10 13.60 -8.20
CA VAL A 172 11.51 13.25 -8.02
C VAL A 172 11.69 11.74 -8.05
N HIS A 173 12.89 11.25 -8.37
CA HIS A 173 13.19 9.84 -8.30
C HIS A 173 13.17 9.35 -6.83
N PRO A 174 12.79 8.09 -6.53
CA PRO A 174 12.75 7.56 -5.16
C PRO A 174 14.04 7.70 -4.34
N ALA A 175 15.19 7.77 -4.99
CA ALA A 175 16.50 7.97 -4.35
C ALA A 175 16.80 9.44 -4.00
N ASP A 176 16.02 10.37 -4.55
CA ASP A 176 16.28 11.82 -4.49
C ASP A 176 15.22 12.54 -3.63
N VAL A 177 14.52 11.82 -2.75
CA VAL A 177 13.58 12.43 -1.81
C VAL A 177 14.37 13.00 -0.64
N VAL A 178 14.29 14.31 -0.43
CA VAL A 178 15.05 15.04 0.59
C VAL A 178 14.09 15.74 1.57
N ALA A 179 14.48 15.82 2.84
CA ALA A 179 13.72 16.59 3.83
C ALA A 179 13.70 18.08 3.45
N GLU A 180 12.67 18.80 3.88
CA GLU A 180 12.46 20.23 3.60
C GLU A 180 12.16 20.57 2.12
N GLU A 181 12.23 19.60 1.21
CA GLU A 181 11.80 19.73 -0.18
C GLU A 181 10.38 19.19 -0.41
N ASN A 182 9.65 19.80 -1.35
CA ASN A 182 8.29 19.38 -1.64
C ASN A 182 8.26 18.09 -2.48
N LEU A 183 7.75 17.01 -1.90
CA LEU A 183 7.44 15.77 -2.60
C LEU A 183 5.98 15.79 -3.09
N GLN A 184 5.79 15.57 -4.38
CA GLN A 184 4.49 15.33 -5.01
C GLN A 184 4.39 13.89 -5.45
N LEU A 185 3.31 13.23 -5.04
CA LEU A 185 2.94 11.90 -5.48
C LEU A 185 1.65 11.98 -6.28
N VAL A 186 1.65 11.37 -7.45
CA VAL A 186 0.46 11.19 -8.29
C VAL A 186 0.04 9.74 -8.18
N PHE A 187 -1.18 9.52 -7.70
CA PHE A 187 -1.81 8.20 -7.71
C PHE A 187 -2.54 8.03 -9.02
N ASN A 188 -2.24 6.94 -9.71
CA ASN A 188 -2.76 6.64 -11.03
C ASN A 188 -3.55 5.34 -10.99
N LEU A 189 -4.77 5.34 -11.51
CA LEU A 189 -5.56 4.14 -11.74
C LEU A 189 -5.49 3.78 -13.22
N ASP A 190 -4.98 2.59 -13.52
CA ASP A 190 -4.80 2.08 -14.89
C ASP A 190 -4.06 3.10 -15.79
N GLY A 191 -2.99 3.68 -15.25
CA GLY A 191 -2.12 4.64 -15.94
C GLY A 191 -2.64 6.08 -16.04
N LYS A 192 -3.78 6.40 -15.42
CA LYS A 192 -4.37 7.76 -15.43
C LYS A 192 -4.44 8.34 -14.02
N PRO A 193 -4.19 9.64 -13.82
CA PRO A 193 -4.34 10.26 -12.50
C PRO A 193 -5.74 10.03 -11.91
N GLN A 194 -5.79 9.64 -10.63
CA GLN A 194 -7.02 9.22 -9.95
C GLN A 194 -7.29 10.11 -8.74
N ALA A 195 -8.38 10.87 -8.80
CA ALA A 195 -8.92 11.63 -7.68
C ALA A 195 -9.61 10.71 -6.64
N GLY A 196 -9.72 11.17 -5.40
CA GLY A 196 -10.46 10.44 -4.36
C GLY A 196 -9.77 9.18 -3.84
N VAL A 197 -8.47 9.00 -4.13
CA VAL A 197 -7.66 7.97 -3.48
C VAL A 197 -7.42 8.41 -2.05
N LYS A 198 -7.83 7.57 -1.09
CA LYS A 198 -7.67 7.86 0.34
C LYS A 198 -6.47 7.13 0.87
N GLY A 199 -5.66 7.80 1.68
CA GLY A 199 -4.48 7.19 2.24
C GLY A 199 -4.01 7.84 3.54
N VAL A 200 -2.97 7.22 4.09
CA VAL A 200 -2.27 7.68 5.28
C VAL A 200 -0.77 7.65 4.96
N LEU A 201 -0.11 8.79 5.17
CA LEU A 201 1.34 8.88 5.26
C LEU A 201 1.74 8.77 6.74
N SER A 202 2.72 7.93 7.03
CA SER A 202 3.32 7.80 8.36
C SER A 202 4.84 7.65 8.24
N TYR A 203 5.53 7.72 9.36
CA TYR A 203 6.99 7.67 9.38
C TYR A 203 7.52 6.99 10.63
N GLU A 204 8.76 6.54 10.54
CA GLU A 204 9.45 5.79 11.57
C GLU A 204 9.43 6.48 12.94
N GLY A 205 9.43 5.68 14.02
CA GLY A 205 9.46 6.17 15.40
C GLY A 205 8.09 6.33 16.02
N GLU A 206 7.01 5.87 15.36
CA GLU A 206 5.64 5.95 15.88
C GLU A 206 5.51 5.36 17.30
N LEU A 207 6.26 4.30 17.61
CA LEU A 207 6.30 3.68 18.93
C LEU A 207 6.68 4.64 20.07
N TYR A 208 7.45 5.68 19.76
CA TYR A 208 8.06 6.57 20.74
C TYR A 208 7.48 7.99 20.71
N ARG A 209 6.35 8.19 20.01
CA ARG A 209 5.65 9.48 19.98
C ARG A 209 4.31 9.39 20.72
N ASN A 210 3.93 10.48 21.38
CA ASN A 210 2.60 10.61 21.99
C ASN A 210 1.50 10.73 20.93
N ASP A 211 1.78 11.44 19.84
CA ASP A 211 0.95 11.50 18.64
C ASP A 211 1.58 10.65 17.53
N ALA A 212 0.79 9.84 16.84
CA ALA A 212 1.32 8.91 15.84
C ALA A 212 2.04 9.62 14.68
N GLY A 213 1.76 10.90 14.44
CA GLY A 213 2.30 11.69 13.33
C GLY A 213 1.76 11.23 11.97
N ARG A 214 0.55 10.65 11.95
CA ARG A 214 -0.08 10.17 10.71
C ARG A 214 -0.76 11.33 9.99
N ILE A 215 -0.54 11.41 8.69
CA ILE A 215 -1.18 12.40 7.82
C ILE A 215 -2.17 11.67 6.93
N GLU A 216 -3.46 11.82 7.22
CA GLU A 216 -4.53 11.36 6.34
C GLU A 216 -4.62 12.29 5.12
N PHE A 217 -4.84 11.70 3.94
CA PHE A 217 -5.01 12.47 2.71
C PHE A 217 -6.06 11.85 1.78
N GLU A 218 -6.58 12.70 0.91
CA GLU A 218 -7.37 12.32 -0.25
C GLU A 218 -6.80 13.02 -1.48
N THR A 219 -6.60 12.30 -2.58
CA THR A 219 -6.01 12.89 -3.79
C THR A 219 -6.97 13.87 -4.46
N ASN A 220 -6.40 14.96 -4.96
CA ASN A 220 -7.17 15.99 -5.67
C ASN A 220 -7.57 15.56 -7.10
N ALA A 221 -8.16 16.47 -7.88
CA ALA A 221 -8.61 16.21 -9.26
C ALA A 221 -7.50 15.72 -10.21
N ASP A 222 -6.24 16.08 -9.94
CA ASP A 222 -5.07 15.66 -10.70
C ASP A 222 -4.44 14.37 -10.13
N GLY A 223 -5.13 13.67 -9.23
CA GLY A 223 -4.63 12.50 -8.53
C GLY A 223 -3.46 12.77 -7.58
N ARG A 224 -3.22 14.03 -7.21
CA ARG A 224 -2.04 14.44 -6.45
C ARG A 224 -2.27 14.44 -4.94
N PHE A 225 -1.23 14.02 -4.23
CA PHE A 225 -0.95 14.31 -2.84
C PHE A 225 0.43 14.99 -2.76
N SER A 226 0.55 16.04 -1.95
CA SER A 226 1.82 16.78 -1.81
C SER A 226 2.13 17.01 -0.35
N PHE A 227 3.39 16.83 0.03
CA PHE A 227 3.86 17.09 1.37
C PHE A 227 5.35 17.44 1.34
N THR A 228 5.79 18.20 2.34
CA THR A 228 7.20 18.50 2.57
C THR A 228 7.62 17.73 3.82
N PRO A 229 8.47 16.69 3.72
CA PRO A 229 8.92 15.94 4.89
C PRO A 229 9.73 16.86 5.80
N ALA A 230 9.34 16.99 7.07
CA ALA A 230 10.06 17.84 8.01
C ALA A 230 11.39 17.24 8.49
N THR A 231 11.54 15.91 8.39
CA THR A 231 12.72 15.19 8.87
C THR A 231 13.12 14.08 7.90
N ALA A 232 14.42 13.79 7.83
CA ALA A 232 14.90 12.58 7.18
C ALA A 232 14.44 11.32 7.93
N GLY A 233 14.43 10.18 7.24
CA GLY A 233 14.08 8.88 7.80
C GLY A 233 13.21 8.04 6.88
N ARG A 234 12.69 6.92 7.39
CA ARG A 234 11.82 6.02 6.63
C ARG A 234 10.36 6.45 6.75
N TYR A 235 9.67 6.46 5.63
CA TYR A 235 8.27 6.82 5.49
C TYR A 235 7.48 5.66 4.88
N LEU A 236 6.18 5.66 5.14
CA LEU A 236 5.23 4.70 4.62
C LEU A 236 3.99 5.43 4.13
N ILE A 237 3.49 5.04 2.97
CA ILE A 237 2.16 5.38 2.47
C ILE A 237 1.35 4.12 2.35
N GLU A 238 0.17 4.10 2.95
CA GLU A 238 -0.91 3.17 2.63
C GLU A 238 -2.02 3.95 1.94
N ALA A 239 -2.42 3.53 0.74
CA ALA A 239 -3.47 4.19 -0.01
C ALA A 239 -4.40 3.18 -0.66
N SER A 240 -5.68 3.55 -0.80
CA SER A 240 -6.66 2.73 -1.48
C SER A 240 -7.70 3.55 -2.23
N TYR A 241 -8.19 2.96 -3.30
CA TYR A 241 -9.29 3.46 -4.10
C TYR A 241 -10.35 2.37 -4.19
N SER A 242 -11.62 2.74 -4.08
CA SER A 242 -12.74 1.81 -4.27
C SER A 242 -13.83 2.48 -5.07
N ALA A 243 -14.40 1.74 -6.02
CA ALA A 243 -15.46 2.23 -6.90
C ALA A 243 -16.36 1.08 -7.35
N ASP A 244 -17.55 1.42 -7.82
CA ASP A 244 -18.38 0.48 -8.57
C ASP A 244 -17.67 0.06 -9.86
N SER A 245 -17.93 -1.17 -10.29
CA SER A 245 -17.32 -1.76 -11.47
C SER A 245 -18.38 -2.34 -12.40
N ASN A 246 -18.26 -2.00 -13.68
CA ASN A 246 -19.07 -2.60 -14.75
C ASN A 246 -18.41 -3.86 -15.34
N SER A 247 -17.39 -4.40 -14.68
CA SER A 247 -16.70 -5.62 -15.11
C SER A 247 -17.63 -6.84 -15.11
N ALA A 248 -17.38 -7.76 -16.04
CA ALA A 248 -18.04 -9.06 -16.04
C ALA A 248 -17.72 -9.90 -14.78
N LEU A 249 -16.61 -9.59 -14.10
CA LEU A 249 -16.10 -10.39 -12.97
C LEU A 249 -16.43 -9.80 -11.60
N ALA A 250 -16.72 -8.51 -11.48
CA ALA A 250 -16.96 -7.86 -10.20
C ALA A 250 -17.98 -6.72 -10.29
N ASP A 251 -18.67 -6.45 -9.17
CA ASP A 251 -19.58 -5.33 -9.00
C ASP A 251 -18.85 -4.10 -8.45
N LYS A 252 -17.71 -4.32 -7.78
CA LYS A 252 -16.84 -3.28 -7.22
C LYS A 252 -15.38 -3.61 -7.44
N VAL A 253 -14.55 -2.59 -7.49
CA VAL A 253 -13.08 -2.71 -7.42
C VAL A 253 -12.58 -2.08 -6.13
N ARG A 254 -11.53 -2.67 -5.58
CA ARG A 254 -10.71 -2.10 -4.53
C ARG A 254 -9.24 -2.31 -4.88
N GLU A 255 -8.55 -1.21 -5.13
CA GLU A 255 -7.13 -1.20 -5.42
C GLU A 255 -6.41 -0.59 -4.22
N SER A 256 -5.34 -1.21 -3.75
CA SER A 256 -4.54 -0.68 -2.65
C SER A 256 -3.05 -0.81 -2.88
N VAL A 257 -2.31 0.17 -2.39
CA VAL A 257 -0.84 0.19 -2.44
C VAL A 257 -0.28 0.50 -1.06
N THR A 258 0.79 -0.19 -0.69
CA THR A 258 1.69 0.25 0.38
C THR A 258 3.05 0.54 -0.24
N TYR A 259 3.57 1.74 0.00
CA TYR A 259 4.88 2.17 -0.47
C TYR A 259 5.73 2.62 0.70
N THR A 260 6.90 2.02 0.88
CA THR A 260 7.91 2.48 1.83
C THR A 260 9.08 3.12 1.09
N PHE A 261 9.59 4.21 1.65
CA PHE A 261 10.68 4.98 1.05
C PHE A 261 11.50 5.68 2.12
N GLU A 262 12.68 6.14 1.72
CA GLU A 262 13.57 6.96 2.55
C GLU A 262 13.48 8.41 2.11
N VAL A 263 13.56 9.30 3.10
CA VAL A 263 13.81 10.72 2.92
C VAL A 263 15.23 10.98 3.42
N ALA A 264 16.10 11.48 2.56
CA ALA A 264 17.47 11.83 2.88
C ALA A 264 17.56 13.13 3.69
N LEU A 265 18.73 13.34 4.31
CA LEU A 265 19.08 14.63 4.90
C LEU A 265 19.27 15.69 3.80
N PRO A 266 18.96 16.97 4.09
CA PRO A 266 19.27 18.09 3.20
C PRO A 266 20.76 18.24 2.87
#